data_AF-A0A7R7DMI8-F1
#
_entry.id   AF-A0A7R7DMI8-F1
#
_cell.length_a   1.000
_cell.length_b   1.000
_cell.length_c   1.000
_cell.angle_alpha   90.00
_cell.angle_beta   90.00
_cell.angle_gamma   90.00
#
_symmetry.space_group_name_H-M   'P 1'
#
loop_
_entity.id
_entity.type
_entity.pdbx_description
1 polymer ?
#
loop_
_entity_poly.entity_id
_entity_poly.type
_entity_poly.pdbx_seq_one_letter_code
_entity_poly.pdbx_strand_id
1 'polypeptide(L)'
;MQLGWRDGGYGDLRASNEDRAAVRRVLRIAEGEGRLDAAEYDRRLRAVDTAETRAGLAELTTDLPVRRGEREWDDRARVRTADRDTAIAVLARGSRDGRLSAREYERRIAAVPEVVRYADLAQLLAGLPGWPGAPDTLLAGDTDREVALAALAEAVAEGKVGAVELPALDAEIAQARWCSDLTTITDRLAKRVGDRARAAVVDELDAAYQAGQLDAREQADRVTRARRASSPAQLARLVRDLAGADRRPSDADRAKTTSALARGLQTGRLTLTEYDRRLVAAAEATGTAALRELVADLVEAPRRVRRTPLDMLFDALILNSALIPLPRYRWLTWLVKPLFGLLAAAVTTAVVGIEAAALVTGEWGFAVGFLLLGFVVGMLPVTVCFLLLRALLRRLFGRGEADREQTILHQVRSALQERRDVREATVNWDFPALDIEIDGVADRREVAEEAVRLLWPTRLYPLRAVRVRDWSSSHDERPVQVRLDRARRRHLRDTYGPRPYGPLPRWEDERPPGGTTGRDRRQASS
;
A
#
# COMPACT_ATOMS: atom_id res chain seq x y z
N MET A 1 68.30 -5.71 -7.84
CA MET A 1 69.27 -6.30 -8.78
C MET A 1 70.31 -7.03 -7.96
N GLN A 2 70.09 -8.32 -7.66
CA GLN A 2 71.10 -9.12 -6.95
C GLN A 2 72.17 -9.49 -7.98
N LEU A 3 73.43 -9.17 -7.70
CA LEU A 3 74.56 -9.35 -8.63
C LEU A 3 74.93 -10.84 -8.86
N GLY A 4 74.14 -11.78 -8.36
CA GLY A 4 74.36 -13.23 -8.53
C GLY A 4 75.57 -13.79 -7.77
N TRP A 5 76.16 -13.02 -6.86
CA TRP A 5 77.45 -13.36 -6.22
C TRP A 5 77.37 -14.23 -4.97
N ARG A 6 76.17 -14.51 -4.43
CA ARG A 6 76.02 -15.15 -3.12
C ARG A 6 76.09 -16.68 -3.11
N ASP A 7 75.71 -17.34 -4.20
CA ASP A 7 75.33 -18.77 -4.09
C ASP A 7 76.28 -19.73 -4.83
N GLY A 8 77.43 -19.27 -5.32
CA GLY A 8 78.30 -20.05 -6.23
C GLY A 8 79.74 -20.34 -5.78
N GLY A 9 80.13 -20.05 -4.53
CA GLY A 9 81.53 -20.23 -4.08
C GLY A 9 82.51 -19.16 -4.61
N TYR A 10 82.00 -18.11 -5.27
CA TYR A 10 82.79 -17.02 -5.82
C TYR A 10 83.03 -15.85 -4.85
N GLY A 11 82.62 -15.99 -3.58
CA GLY A 11 82.72 -14.94 -2.57
C GLY A 11 84.17 -14.52 -2.28
N ASP A 12 85.09 -15.48 -2.30
CA ASP A 12 86.52 -15.26 -2.01
C ASP A 12 87.31 -14.75 -3.22
N LEU A 13 86.69 -14.63 -4.40
CA LEU A 13 87.37 -14.07 -5.56
C LEU A 13 87.66 -12.58 -5.35
N ARG A 14 88.88 -12.18 -5.74
CA ARG A 14 89.31 -10.78 -5.71
C ARG A 14 88.36 -9.94 -6.57
N ALA A 15 87.85 -8.85 -5.99
CA ALA A 15 86.98 -7.92 -6.67
C ALA A 15 87.73 -7.22 -7.81
N SER A 16 87.19 -7.31 -9.03
CA SER A 16 87.71 -6.57 -10.16
C SER A 16 87.29 -5.09 -10.12
N ASN A 17 87.95 -4.25 -10.90
CA ASN A 17 87.52 -2.85 -11.07
C ASN A 17 86.12 -2.75 -11.69
N GLU A 18 85.74 -3.73 -12.53
CA GLU A 18 84.40 -3.81 -13.12
C GLU A 18 83.34 -4.15 -12.07
N ASP A 19 83.64 -5.09 -11.16
CA ASP A 19 82.77 -5.44 -10.03
C ASP A 19 82.53 -4.21 -9.13
N ARG A 20 83.60 -3.48 -8.79
CA ARG A 20 83.51 -2.23 -8.01
C ARG A 20 82.67 -1.18 -8.75
N ALA A 21 82.90 -0.99 -10.06
CA ALA A 21 82.14 -0.04 -10.86
C ALA A 21 80.64 -0.40 -10.92
N ALA A 22 80.30 -1.70 -10.99
CA ALA A 22 78.93 -2.17 -10.94
C ALA A 22 78.26 -1.82 -9.60
N VAL A 23 78.93 -2.07 -8.47
CA VAL A 23 78.39 -1.70 -7.15
C VAL A 23 78.26 -0.18 -6.99
N ARG A 24 79.23 0.63 -7.43
CA ARG A 24 79.10 2.10 -7.40
C ARG A 24 77.87 2.58 -8.18
N ARG A 25 77.54 1.96 -9.31
CA ARG A 25 76.30 2.26 -10.05
C ARG A 25 75.05 1.91 -9.25
N VAL A 26 75.01 0.73 -8.61
CA VAL A 26 73.89 0.32 -7.75
C VAL A 26 73.71 1.28 -6.58
N LEU A 27 74.80 1.67 -5.90
CA LEU A 27 74.76 2.62 -4.79
C LEU A 27 74.29 4.01 -5.26
N ARG A 28 74.73 4.49 -6.42
CA ARG A 28 74.30 5.79 -6.97
C ARG A 28 72.83 5.77 -7.36
N ILE A 29 72.34 4.68 -7.95
CA ILE A 29 70.91 4.50 -8.22
C ILE A 29 70.14 4.48 -6.90
N ALA A 30 70.62 3.75 -5.89
CA ALA A 30 70.00 3.69 -4.58
C ALA A 30 69.95 5.07 -3.90
N GLU A 31 71.02 5.86 -3.95
CA GLU A 31 71.05 7.25 -3.48
C GLU A 31 70.06 8.14 -4.27
N GLY A 32 70.08 8.08 -5.61
CA GLY A 32 69.14 8.83 -6.45
C GLY A 32 67.67 8.43 -6.25
N GLU A 33 67.41 7.19 -5.84
CA GLU A 33 66.10 6.70 -5.42
C GLU A 33 65.77 7.06 -3.96
N GLY A 34 66.69 7.68 -3.23
CA GLY A 34 66.56 8.08 -1.82
C GLY A 34 66.66 6.91 -0.83
N ARG A 35 67.14 5.76 -1.28
CA ARG A 35 67.28 4.54 -0.47
C ARG A 35 68.52 4.53 0.41
N LEU A 36 69.53 5.32 0.02
CA LEU A 36 70.69 5.68 0.82
C LEU A 36 70.66 7.19 1.01
N ASP A 37 71.00 7.69 2.19
CA ASP A 37 71.30 9.11 2.36
C ASP A 37 72.73 9.43 1.86
N ALA A 38 73.05 10.70 1.68
CA ALA A 38 74.33 11.14 1.13
C ALA A 38 75.54 10.69 1.99
N ALA A 39 75.42 10.73 3.32
CA ALA A 39 76.50 10.35 4.22
C ALA A 39 76.74 8.83 4.21
N GLU A 40 75.68 8.05 4.08
CA GLU A 40 75.72 6.61 3.91
C GLU A 40 76.27 6.23 2.52
N TYR A 41 75.82 6.90 1.47
CA TYR A 41 76.36 6.73 0.12
C TYR A 41 77.87 6.96 0.11
N ASP A 42 78.35 8.07 0.67
CA ASP A 42 79.79 8.39 0.75
C ASP A 42 80.59 7.36 1.56
N ARG A 43 80.00 6.83 2.64
CA ARG A 43 80.62 5.79 3.46
C ARG A 43 80.73 4.47 2.70
N ARG A 44 79.64 4.03 2.06
CA ARG A 44 79.61 2.81 1.27
C ARG A 44 80.48 2.94 0.03
N LEU A 45 80.55 4.12 -0.59
CA LEU A 45 81.43 4.41 -1.72
C LEU A 45 82.90 4.23 -1.35
N ARG A 46 83.34 4.78 -0.20
CA ARG A 46 84.68 4.54 0.36
C ARG A 46 84.93 3.05 0.65
N ALA A 47 83.92 2.35 1.20
CA ALA A 47 84.03 0.92 1.47
C ALA A 47 84.18 0.08 0.17
N VAL A 48 83.51 0.46 -0.92
CA VAL A 48 83.68 -0.17 -2.25
C VAL A 48 85.12 -0.04 -2.75
N ASP A 49 85.76 1.09 -2.52
CA ASP A 49 87.13 1.34 -2.97
C ASP A 49 88.15 0.48 -2.20
N THR A 50 87.87 0.18 -0.94
CA THR A 50 88.71 -0.68 -0.08
C THR A 50 88.38 -2.16 -0.17
N ALA A 51 87.23 -2.55 -0.73
CA ALA A 51 86.80 -3.95 -0.77
C ALA A 51 87.71 -4.80 -1.68
N GLU A 52 88.33 -5.84 -1.11
CA GLU A 52 89.23 -6.73 -1.83
C GLU A 52 88.52 -7.92 -2.49
N THR A 53 87.37 -8.34 -1.98
CA THR A 53 86.64 -9.54 -2.42
C THR A 53 85.23 -9.22 -2.91
N ARG A 54 84.68 -10.11 -3.75
CA ARG A 54 83.29 -10.01 -4.20
C ARG A 54 82.28 -10.18 -3.06
N ALA A 55 82.60 -10.98 -2.04
CA ALA A 55 81.77 -11.09 -0.83
C ALA A 55 81.65 -9.73 -0.11
N GLY A 56 82.78 -9.01 0.07
CA GLY A 56 82.78 -7.68 0.69
C GLY A 56 81.95 -6.67 -0.11
N LEU A 57 81.99 -6.74 -1.45
CA LEU A 57 81.13 -5.92 -2.31
C LEU A 57 79.64 -6.30 -2.24
N ALA A 58 79.33 -7.59 -2.14
CA ALA A 58 77.95 -8.07 -2.02
C ALA A 58 77.30 -7.64 -0.70
N GLU A 59 78.06 -7.65 0.40
CA GLU A 59 77.60 -7.20 1.72
C GLU A 59 77.11 -5.74 1.68
N LEU A 60 77.84 -4.85 0.99
CA LEU A 60 77.49 -3.43 0.84
C LEU A 60 76.17 -3.17 0.09
N THR A 61 75.59 -4.17 -0.56
CA THR A 61 74.33 -4.07 -1.31
C THR A 61 73.26 -5.05 -0.84
N THR A 62 73.53 -5.78 0.25
CA THR A 62 72.66 -6.85 0.73
C THR A 62 71.35 -6.36 1.30
N ASP A 63 71.44 -5.30 2.08
CA ASP A 63 70.34 -4.67 2.80
C ASP A 63 69.62 -3.62 1.93
N LEU A 64 70.05 -3.47 0.68
CA LEU A 64 69.41 -2.59 -0.28
C LEU A 64 68.11 -3.23 -0.81
N PRO A 65 66.94 -2.60 -0.63
CA PRO A 65 65.64 -3.18 -1.04
C PRO A 65 65.52 -3.44 -2.56
N VAL A 66 64.70 -4.39 -2.99
CA VAL A 66 64.79 -4.87 -4.38
C VAL A 66 64.32 -3.85 -5.43
N ARG A 67 63.35 -2.95 -5.11
CA ARG A 67 62.86 -1.86 -5.99
C ARG A 67 62.22 -0.68 -5.22
N ARG A 68 62.12 0.48 -5.87
CA ARG A 68 61.30 1.63 -5.45
C ARG A 68 59.82 1.33 -5.72
N GLY A 69 59.01 1.10 -4.69
CA GLY A 69 57.55 0.96 -4.79
C GLY A 69 56.97 -0.34 -4.22
N GLU A 70 57.74 -1.43 -4.26
CA GLU A 70 57.47 -2.63 -3.45
C GLU A 70 58.03 -2.36 -2.05
N ARG A 71 57.32 -1.49 -1.32
CA ARG A 71 57.67 -1.16 0.06
C ARG A 71 57.21 -2.32 0.94
N GLU A 72 57.99 -3.39 1.01
CA GLU A 72 57.99 -4.21 2.21
C GLU A 72 58.54 -3.30 3.31
N TRP A 73 57.61 -2.74 4.08
CA TRP A 73 57.88 -2.05 5.33
C TRP A 73 58.33 -3.09 6.34
N ASP A 74 59.50 -3.70 6.08
CA ASP A 74 60.12 -4.58 7.05
C ASP A 74 60.37 -3.74 8.30
N ASP A 75 59.72 -4.14 9.38
CA ASP A 75 59.82 -3.55 10.71
C ASP A 75 61.28 -3.36 11.16
N ARG A 76 62.20 -4.18 10.65
CA ARG A 76 63.63 -4.15 10.98
C ARG A 76 64.43 -3.17 10.13
N ALA A 77 63.91 -2.73 8.97
CA ALA A 77 64.62 -1.86 8.07
C ALA A 77 64.79 -0.45 8.67
N ARG A 78 65.91 0.21 8.32
CA ARG A 78 66.21 1.56 8.77
C ARG A 78 65.34 2.61 8.07
N VAL A 79 64.87 3.59 8.82
CA VAL A 79 64.11 4.74 8.30
C VAL A 79 65.03 5.67 7.53
N ARG A 80 64.60 6.02 6.31
CA ARG A 80 65.27 6.97 5.42
C ARG A 80 64.82 8.40 5.71
N THR A 81 65.65 9.38 5.36
CA THR A 81 65.33 10.80 5.53
C THR A 81 64.04 11.20 4.82
N ALA A 82 63.84 10.77 3.56
CA ALA A 82 62.61 11.07 2.82
C ALA A 82 61.34 10.49 3.47
N ASP A 83 61.46 9.37 4.17
CA ASP A 83 60.34 8.78 4.90
C ASP A 83 60.07 9.51 6.22
N ARG A 84 61.09 10.11 6.85
CA ARG A 84 60.90 11.06 7.98
C ARG A 84 60.15 12.31 7.52
N ASP A 85 60.50 12.88 6.37
CA ASP A 85 59.78 14.03 5.81
C ASP A 85 58.32 13.68 5.52
N THR A 86 58.08 12.48 4.98
CA THR A 86 56.72 11.95 4.78
C THR A 86 55.99 11.79 6.10
N ALA A 87 56.65 11.23 7.13
CA ALA A 87 56.08 11.09 8.48
C ALA A 87 55.72 12.44 9.09
N ILE A 88 56.57 13.46 8.95
CA ILE A 88 56.31 14.83 9.41
C ILE A 88 55.07 15.40 8.70
N ALA A 89 54.94 15.19 7.39
CA ALA A 89 53.76 15.62 6.63
C ALA A 89 52.48 14.91 7.10
N VAL A 90 52.55 13.60 7.38
CA VAL A 90 51.44 12.81 7.92
C VAL A 90 51.05 13.30 9.33
N LEU A 91 52.02 13.55 10.21
CA LEU A 91 51.78 14.11 11.55
C LEU A 91 51.12 15.49 11.47
N ALA A 92 51.62 16.37 10.61
CA ALA A 92 51.08 17.72 10.42
C ALA A 92 49.63 17.68 9.90
N ARG A 93 49.34 16.78 8.95
CA ARG A 93 47.98 16.53 8.48
C ARG A 93 47.10 15.98 9.61
N GLY A 94 47.57 14.98 10.36
CA GLY A 94 46.84 14.42 11.50
C GLY A 94 46.49 15.46 12.56
N SER A 95 47.40 16.41 12.84
CA SER A 95 47.12 17.54 13.73
C SER A 95 46.09 18.50 13.15
N ARG A 96 46.16 18.82 11.84
CA ARG A 96 45.19 19.70 11.18
C ARG A 96 43.79 19.09 11.13
N ASP A 97 43.70 17.77 10.95
CA ASP A 97 42.45 17.02 10.89
C ASP A 97 41.89 16.71 12.31
N GLY A 98 42.51 17.22 13.38
CA GLY A 98 42.08 17.01 14.78
C GLY A 98 42.28 15.58 15.31
N ARG A 99 43.07 14.75 14.60
CA ARG A 99 43.39 13.37 15.01
C ARG A 99 44.49 13.31 16.08
N LEU A 100 45.31 14.36 16.17
CA LEU A 100 46.32 14.54 17.21
C LEU A 100 46.05 15.83 17.98
N SER A 101 46.12 15.75 19.31
CA SER A 101 46.20 16.97 20.12
C SER A 101 47.50 17.72 19.84
N ALA A 102 47.52 19.05 20.04
CA ALA A 102 48.73 19.86 19.84
C ALA A 102 49.95 19.30 20.59
N ARG A 103 49.76 18.88 21.84
CA ARG A 103 50.80 18.25 22.66
C ARG A 103 51.25 16.89 22.13
N GLU A 104 50.36 16.08 21.56
CA GLU A 104 50.74 14.83 20.91
C GLU A 104 51.52 15.06 19.62
N TYR A 105 51.10 16.03 18.81
CA TYR A 105 51.81 16.43 17.61
C TYR A 105 53.23 16.87 17.93
N GLU A 106 53.40 17.80 18.89
CA GLU A 106 54.71 18.28 19.35
C GLU A 106 55.60 17.14 19.88
N ARG A 107 55.04 16.23 20.70
CA ARG A 107 55.80 15.07 21.18
C ARG A 107 56.21 14.13 20.05
N ARG A 108 55.30 13.84 19.11
CA ARG A 108 55.58 12.91 18.02
C ARG A 108 56.57 13.49 17.03
N ILE A 109 56.45 14.77 16.67
CA ILE A 109 57.39 15.42 15.73
C ILE A 109 58.80 15.51 16.31
N ALA A 110 58.93 15.78 17.61
CA ALA A 110 60.23 15.78 18.30
C ALA A 110 60.89 14.40 18.33
N ALA A 111 60.11 13.32 18.27
CA ALA A 111 60.63 11.95 18.25
C ALA A 111 61.08 11.48 16.87
N VAL A 112 60.57 12.06 15.76
CA VAL A 112 60.88 11.62 14.38
C VAL A 112 62.39 11.51 14.08
N PRO A 113 63.25 12.46 14.49
CA PRO A 113 64.69 12.37 14.22
C PRO A 113 65.37 11.16 14.89
N GLU A 114 64.87 10.74 16.06
CA GLU A 114 65.40 9.63 16.86
C GLU A 114 64.98 8.24 16.33
N VAL A 115 64.00 8.20 15.43
CA VAL A 115 63.48 6.94 14.90
C VAL A 115 64.46 6.32 13.93
N VAL A 116 65.00 5.16 14.31
CA VAL A 116 65.96 4.40 13.48
C VAL A 116 65.26 3.36 12.61
N ARG A 117 64.19 2.70 13.09
CA ARG A 117 63.54 1.57 12.40
C ARG A 117 62.09 1.86 11.98
N TYR A 118 61.60 1.22 10.92
CA TYR A 118 60.23 1.44 10.45
C TYR A 118 59.17 0.96 11.45
N ALA A 119 59.45 -0.05 12.28
CA ALA A 119 58.55 -0.46 13.36
C ALA A 119 58.25 0.70 14.31
N ASP A 120 59.30 1.41 14.74
CA ASP A 120 59.20 2.57 15.64
C ASP A 120 58.48 3.73 14.94
N LEU A 121 58.71 3.93 13.63
CA LEU A 121 58.02 4.94 12.84
C LEU A 121 56.52 4.63 12.66
N ALA A 122 56.19 3.37 12.40
CA ALA A 122 54.82 2.90 12.29
C ALA A 122 54.08 3.06 13.63
N GLN A 123 54.75 2.77 14.75
CA GLN A 123 54.21 3.03 16.09
C GLN A 123 53.99 4.53 16.32
N LEU A 124 54.92 5.38 15.89
CA LEU A 124 54.80 6.84 15.99
C LEU A 124 53.62 7.39 15.17
N LEU A 125 53.34 6.79 14.01
CA LEU A 125 52.27 7.18 13.09
C LEU A 125 50.97 6.39 13.29
N ALA A 126 50.91 5.51 14.30
CA ALA A 126 49.77 4.65 14.53
C ALA A 126 48.46 5.45 14.62
N GLY A 127 47.50 5.01 13.80
CA GLY A 127 46.17 5.58 13.65
C GLY A 127 46.07 6.85 12.80
N LEU A 128 47.11 7.24 12.08
CA LEU A 128 47.02 8.32 11.10
C LEU A 128 46.81 7.77 9.68
N PRO A 129 45.92 8.40 8.88
CA PRO A 129 45.67 7.95 7.52
C PRO A 129 46.86 8.26 6.60
N GLY A 130 47.02 7.44 5.56
CA GLY A 130 47.99 7.68 4.49
C GLY A 130 49.42 7.20 4.80
N TRP A 131 49.67 6.62 5.97
CA TRP A 131 50.91 5.88 6.22
C TRP A 131 50.74 4.39 5.84
N PRO A 132 51.43 3.91 4.81
CA PRO A 132 51.40 2.49 4.44
C PRO A 132 52.01 1.62 5.54
N GLY A 133 51.31 0.55 5.90
CA GLY A 133 51.66 -0.31 7.05
C GLY A 133 51.11 0.17 8.39
N ALA A 134 50.40 1.31 8.45
CA ALA A 134 49.62 1.64 9.64
C ALA A 134 48.47 0.62 9.80
N PRO A 135 48.20 0.12 11.02
CA PRO A 135 47.05 -0.74 11.26
C PRO A 135 45.75 -0.02 10.91
N ASP A 136 44.71 -0.77 10.51
CA ASP A 136 43.38 -0.27 10.11
C ASP A 136 42.65 0.55 11.21
N THR A 137 43.24 0.64 12.41
CA THR A 137 42.75 1.40 13.55
C THR A 137 43.08 2.89 13.43
N LEU A 138 42.27 3.64 12.67
CA LEU A 138 42.42 5.09 12.54
C LEU A 138 41.97 5.83 13.82
N LEU A 139 42.74 6.84 14.24
CA LEU A 139 42.38 7.77 15.31
C LEU A 139 41.27 8.69 14.81
N ALA A 140 40.21 8.88 15.59
CA ALA A 140 39.13 9.78 15.24
C ALA A 140 39.60 11.24 15.14
N GLY A 141 39.31 11.89 14.02
CA GLY A 141 39.52 13.32 13.81
C GLY A 141 38.25 14.14 14.06
N ASP A 142 38.36 15.46 13.89
CA ASP A 142 37.24 16.36 14.11
C ASP A 142 36.11 16.13 13.11
N THR A 143 36.44 15.90 11.84
CA THR A 143 35.45 15.54 10.81
C THR A 143 34.70 14.25 11.15
N ASP A 144 35.39 13.24 11.71
CA ASP A 144 34.74 11.98 12.08
C ASP A 144 33.76 12.22 13.24
N ARG A 145 34.14 13.06 14.22
CA ARG A 145 33.28 13.45 15.34
C ARG A 145 32.09 14.29 14.88
N GLU A 146 32.29 15.24 13.97
CA GLU A 146 31.21 16.04 13.37
C GLU A 146 30.16 15.16 12.68
N VAL A 147 30.61 14.14 11.93
CA VAL A 147 29.70 13.16 11.31
C VAL A 147 28.94 12.37 12.36
N ALA A 148 29.61 11.92 13.44
CA ALA A 148 28.95 11.21 14.53
C ALA A 148 27.94 12.10 15.30
N LEU A 149 28.28 13.38 15.51
CA LEU A 149 27.40 14.36 16.13
C LEU A 149 26.18 14.68 15.24
N ALA A 150 26.37 14.75 13.92
CA ALA A 150 25.27 14.90 12.96
C ALA A 150 24.31 13.70 13.03
N ALA A 151 24.84 12.47 13.08
CA ALA A 151 24.04 11.26 13.26
C ALA A 151 23.33 11.23 14.63
N LEU A 152 23.96 11.73 15.69
CA LEU A 152 23.33 11.89 17.00
C LEU A 152 22.19 12.92 16.96
N ALA A 153 22.39 14.06 16.29
CA ALA A 153 21.36 15.09 16.12
C ALA A 153 20.16 14.57 15.32
N GLU A 154 20.40 13.81 14.25
CA GLU A 154 19.34 13.11 13.50
C GLU A 154 18.59 12.10 14.39
N ALA A 155 19.32 11.30 15.17
CA ALA A 155 18.73 10.36 16.12
C ALA A 155 17.87 11.05 17.20
N VAL A 156 18.27 12.24 17.67
CA VAL A 156 17.45 13.06 18.58
C VAL A 156 16.20 13.57 17.88
N ALA A 157 16.33 14.08 16.65
CA ALA A 157 15.19 14.57 15.86
C ALA A 157 14.14 13.48 15.58
N GLU A 158 14.59 12.23 15.43
CA GLU A 158 13.73 11.06 15.25
C GLU A 158 13.17 10.47 16.57
N GLY A 159 13.58 10.99 17.74
CA GLY A 159 13.18 10.45 19.04
C GLY A 159 13.82 9.09 19.36
N LYS A 160 14.98 8.78 18.78
CA LYS A 160 15.78 7.57 19.10
C LYS A 160 16.62 7.76 20.37
N VAL A 161 16.93 9.00 20.74
CA VAL A 161 17.74 9.37 21.91
C VAL A 161 16.96 10.38 22.75
N GLY A 162 16.79 10.06 24.04
CA GLY A 162 16.11 10.95 24.98
C GLY A 162 17.03 12.02 25.56
N ALA A 163 16.45 13.09 26.11
CA ALA A 163 17.19 14.21 26.70
C ALA A 163 18.15 13.80 27.84
N VAL A 164 17.84 12.71 28.56
CA VAL A 164 18.68 12.18 29.64
C VAL A 164 19.94 11.49 29.12
N GLU A 165 19.88 10.85 27.95
CA GLU A 165 21.00 10.10 27.38
C GLU A 165 21.93 10.97 26.52
N LEU A 166 21.40 12.08 25.98
CA LEU A 166 22.12 12.96 25.06
C LEU A 166 23.48 13.44 25.62
N PRO A 167 23.60 13.94 26.86
CA PRO A 167 24.88 14.39 27.39
C PRO A 167 25.92 13.26 27.52
N ALA A 168 25.48 12.03 27.79
CA ALA A 168 26.37 10.88 27.91
C ALA A 168 26.90 10.45 26.54
N LEU A 169 26.05 10.44 25.50
CA LEU A 169 26.45 10.11 24.14
C LEU A 169 27.35 11.19 23.52
N ASP A 170 27.06 12.47 23.78
CA ASP A 170 27.91 13.58 23.38
C ASP A 170 29.32 13.46 23.98
N ALA A 171 29.40 13.13 25.28
CA ALA A 171 30.67 12.83 25.95
C ALA A 171 31.36 11.57 25.39
N GLU A 172 30.62 10.50 25.08
CA GLU A 172 31.17 9.26 24.47
C GLU A 172 31.79 9.56 23.09
N ILE A 173 31.13 10.37 22.26
CA ILE A 173 31.64 10.82 20.94
C ILE A 173 32.87 11.72 21.10
N ALA A 174 32.85 12.66 22.05
CA ALA A 174 33.98 13.54 22.32
C ALA A 174 35.22 12.79 22.81
N GLN A 175 35.02 11.73 23.62
CA GLN A 175 36.09 10.90 24.17
C GLN A 175 36.54 9.77 23.24
N ALA A 176 35.80 9.49 22.17
CA ALA A 176 36.15 8.47 21.19
C ALA A 176 37.52 8.75 20.58
N ARG A 177 38.44 7.81 20.80
CA ARG A 177 39.82 7.92 20.32
C ARG A 177 39.96 7.35 18.93
N TRP A 178 39.19 6.32 18.57
CA TRP A 178 39.31 5.60 17.31
C TRP A 178 38.06 5.78 16.45
N CYS A 179 38.23 5.78 15.12
CA CYS A 179 37.11 5.81 14.18
C CYS A 179 36.17 4.61 14.38
N SER A 180 36.69 3.45 14.78
CA SER A 180 35.88 2.27 15.12
C SER A 180 34.93 2.49 16.29
N ASP A 181 35.31 3.32 17.27
CA ASP A 181 34.46 3.65 18.40
C ASP A 181 33.27 4.49 17.92
N LEU A 182 33.55 5.51 17.10
CA LEU A 182 32.51 6.33 16.47
C LEU A 182 31.57 5.51 15.59
N THR A 183 32.09 4.61 14.75
CA THR A 183 31.27 3.69 13.95
C THR A 183 30.39 2.81 14.83
N THR A 184 30.92 2.31 15.95
CA THR A 184 30.13 1.50 16.89
C THR A 184 28.99 2.31 17.51
N ILE A 185 29.24 3.57 17.87
CA ILE A 185 28.21 4.49 18.40
C ILE A 185 27.15 4.77 17.34
N THR A 186 27.53 5.14 16.12
CA THR A 186 26.58 5.46 15.03
C THR A 186 25.77 4.23 14.61
N ASP A 187 26.37 3.05 14.54
CA ASP A 187 25.66 1.79 14.29
C ASP A 187 24.64 1.46 15.39
N ARG A 188 25.00 1.73 16.66
CA ARG A 188 24.09 1.56 17.81
C ARG A 188 22.90 2.51 17.69
N LEU A 189 23.13 3.77 17.31
CA LEU A 189 22.08 4.76 17.06
C LEU A 189 21.18 4.36 15.89
N ALA A 190 21.76 3.91 14.77
CA ALA A 190 21.01 3.49 13.59
C ALA A 190 20.07 2.29 13.86
N LYS A 191 20.46 1.39 14.78
CA LYS A 191 19.65 0.23 15.18
C LYS A 191 18.50 0.58 16.12
N ARG A 192 18.47 1.76 16.73
CA ARG A 192 17.40 2.19 17.64
C ARG A 192 16.15 2.60 16.86
N VAL A 193 15.00 2.38 17.47
CA VAL A 193 13.70 2.83 16.95
C VAL A 193 13.41 4.25 17.44
N GLY A 194 13.02 5.11 16.51
CA GLY A 194 12.55 6.46 16.81
C GLY A 194 11.06 6.51 17.18
N ASP A 195 10.64 7.58 17.84
CA ASP A 195 9.24 7.79 18.23
C ASP A 195 8.31 7.86 17.02
N ARG A 196 8.78 8.43 15.90
CA ARG A 196 8.00 8.47 14.66
C ARG A 196 7.69 7.07 14.11
N ALA A 197 8.64 6.15 14.18
CA ALA A 197 8.44 4.77 13.75
C ALA A 197 7.48 4.02 14.70
N ARG A 198 7.59 4.26 16.02
CA ARG A 198 6.62 3.73 17.00
C ARG A 198 5.21 4.26 16.72
N ALA A 199 5.07 5.57 16.48
CA ALA A 199 3.79 6.21 16.19
C ALA A 199 3.15 5.64 14.91
N ALA A 200 3.91 5.51 13.82
CA ALA A 200 3.41 4.94 12.57
C ALA A 200 2.86 3.51 12.76
N VAL A 201 3.53 2.69 13.57
CA VAL A 201 3.04 1.34 13.89
C VAL A 201 1.80 1.38 14.78
N VAL A 202 1.69 2.32 15.71
CA VAL A 202 0.47 2.51 16.50
C VAL A 202 -0.70 2.91 15.59
N ASP A 203 -0.50 3.83 14.66
CA ASP A 203 -1.52 4.22 13.69
C ASP A 203 -1.97 3.03 12.81
N GLU A 204 -1.03 2.17 12.40
CA GLU A 204 -1.33 0.95 11.65
C GLU A 204 -2.15 -0.06 12.49
N LEU A 205 -1.79 -0.24 13.77
CA LEU A 205 -2.54 -1.09 14.70
C LEU A 205 -3.95 -0.54 14.97
N ASP A 206 -4.09 0.78 15.08
CA ASP A 206 -5.38 1.44 15.25
C ASP A 206 -6.25 1.29 13.99
N ALA A 207 -5.67 1.45 12.81
CA ALA A 207 -6.36 1.21 11.54
C ALA A 207 -6.83 -0.24 11.42
N ALA A 208 -6.00 -1.21 11.82
CA ALA A 208 -6.36 -2.63 11.82
C ALA A 208 -7.49 -2.95 12.82
N TYR A 209 -7.51 -2.30 13.98
CA TYR A 209 -8.63 -2.39 14.93
C TYR A 209 -9.92 -1.81 14.34
N GLN A 210 -9.87 -0.62 13.73
CA GLN A 210 -11.04 -0.03 13.06
C GLN A 210 -11.54 -0.88 11.88
N ALA A 211 -10.66 -1.65 11.23
CA ALA A 211 -11.02 -2.60 10.18
C ALA A 211 -11.55 -3.95 10.72
N GLY A 212 -11.59 -4.15 12.05
CA GLY A 212 -12.01 -5.41 12.68
C GLY A 212 -10.99 -6.54 12.53
N GLN A 213 -9.75 -6.24 12.18
CA GLN A 213 -8.67 -7.25 12.10
C GLN A 213 -8.11 -7.60 13.49
N LEU A 214 -8.22 -6.70 14.46
CA LEU A 214 -7.78 -6.88 15.83
C LEU A 214 -8.95 -6.69 16.78
N ASP A 215 -8.99 -7.44 17.87
CA ASP A 215 -9.88 -7.11 18.99
C ASP A 215 -9.26 -6.00 19.87
N ALA A 216 -10.07 -5.42 20.76
CA ALA A 216 -9.66 -4.30 21.61
C ALA A 216 -8.52 -4.65 22.57
N ARG A 217 -8.48 -5.89 23.07
CA ARG A 217 -7.44 -6.34 24.01
C ARG A 217 -6.11 -6.54 23.28
N GLU A 218 -6.17 -7.20 22.12
CA GLU A 218 -5.00 -7.43 21.28
C GLU A 218 -4.40 -6.11 20.78
N GLN A 219 -5.23 -5.15 20.34
CA GLN A 219 -4.76 -3.82 19.94
C GLN A 219 -4.04 -3.13 21.11
N ALA A 220 -4.63 -3.10 22.31
CA ALA A 220 -4.03 -2.44 23.48
C ALA A 220 -2.67 -3.07 23.85
N ASP A 221 -2.57 -4.40 23.82
CA ASP A 221 -1.35 -5.14 24.09
C ASP A 221 -0.28 -4.89 23.01
N ARG A 222 -0.65 -4.83 21.73
CA ARG A 222 0.27 -4.54 20.63
C ARG A 222 0.75 -3.08 20.67
N VAL A 223 -0.13 -2.11 20.95
CA VAL A 223 0.25 -0.69 21.10
C VAL A 223 1.21 -0.50 22.27
N THR A 224 0.96 -1.15 23.41
CA THR A 224 1.87 -1.12 24.56
C THR A 224 3.25 -1.68 24.20
N ARG A 225 3.29 -2.79 23.45
CA ARG A 225 4.54 -3.38 22.96
C ARG A 225 5.24 -2.50 21.92
N ALA A 226 4.50 -1.86 21.01
CA ALA A 226 5.05 -0.94 20.01
C ALA A 226 5.72 0.26 20.67
N ARG A 227 5.07 0.85 21.68
CA ARG A 227 5.64 1.98 22.47
C ARG A 227 6.92 1.61 23.22
N ARG A 228 7.09 0.32 23.59
CA ARG A 228 8.28 -0.20 24.27
C ARG A 228 9.32 -0.81 23.33
N ALA A 229 9.07 -0.81 22.02
CA ALA A 229 9.97 -1.44 21.07
C ALA A 229 11.28 -0.64 20.95
N SER A 230 12.39 -1.35 21.09
CA SER A 230 13.75 -0.80 21.00
C SER A 230 14.41 -1.06 19.65
N SER A 231 13.86 -1.96 18.83
CA SER A 231 14.42 -2.33 17.52
C SER A 231 13.37 -2.40 16.41
N PRO A 232 13.71 -2.06 15.15
CA PRO A 232 12.78 -2.13 14.03
C PRO A 232 12.23 -3.55 13.82
N ALA A 233 13.03 -4.57 14.12
CA ALA A 233 12.61 -5.96 14.04
C ALA A 233 11.46 -6.30 15.01
N GLN A 234 11.41 -5.67 16.20
CA GLN A 234 10.29 -5.85 17.13
C GLN A 234 9.02 -5.18 16.60
N LEU A 235 9.11 -3.95 16.07
CA LEU A 235 8.00 -3.26 15.43
C LEU A 235 7.44 -4.06 14.24
N ALA A 236 8.32 -4.53 13.35
CA ALA A 236 7.91 -5.32 12.18
C ALA A 236 7.20 -6.63 12.56
N ARG A 237 7.56 -7.26 13.69
CA ARG A 237 6.85 -8.45 14.20
C ARG A 237 5.43 -8.15 14.67
N LEU A 238 5.14 -6.92 15.13
CA LEU A 238 3.82 -6.55 15.64
C LEU A 238 2.78 -6.30 14.54
N VAL A 239 3.21 -6.04 13.31
CA VAL A 239 2.33 -5.74 12.17
C VAL A 239 2.44 -6.75 11.03
N ARG A 240 3.33 -7.75 11.15
CA ARG A 240 3.62 -8.72 10.08
C ARG A 240 2.36 -9.43 9.56
N ASP A 241 1.46 -9.81 10.44
CA ASP A 241 0.21 -10.50 10.13
C ASP A 241 -0.91 -9.58 9.66
N LEU A 242 -0.69 -8.26 9.64
CA LEU A 242 -1.65 -7.26 9.17
C LEU A 242 -1.41 -6.85 7.72
N ALA A 243 -0.22 -7.15 7.18
CA ALA A 243 0.18 -6.81 5.82
C ALA A 243 0.40 -8.05 4.93
N GLY A 244 0.35 -7.84 3.61
CA GLY A 244 0.67 -8.87 2.61
C GLY A 244 -0.51 -9.78 2.22
N ALA A 245 -0.21 -10.83 1.44
CA ALA A 245 -1.21 -11.75 0.88
C ALA A 245 -1.88 -12.65 1.93
N ASP A 246 -1.18 -12.87 3.04
CA ASP A 246 -1.60 -13.66 4.20
C ASP A 246 -2.06 -12.79 5.36
N ARG A 247 -2.38 -11.50 5.10
CA ARG A 247 -2.89 -10.62 6.16
C ARG A 247 -4.15 -11.18 6.78
N ARG A 248 -4.35 -10.89 8.06
CA ARG A 248 -5.57 -11.24 8.79
C ARG A 248 -6.77 -10.56 8.11
N PRO A 249 -7.89 -11.28 7.88
CA PRO A 249 -9.04 -10.71 7.19
C PRO A 249 -9.74 -9.65 8.05
N SER A 250 -10.09 -8.53 7.40
CA SER A 250 -10.94 -7.48 7.99
C SER A 250 -12.40 -7.93 8.05
N ASP A 251 -13.22 -7.23 8.83
CA ASP A 251 -14.67 -7.42 8.82
C ASP A 251 -15.27 -7.18 7.44
N ALA A 252 -14.72 -6.23 6.69
CA ALA A 252 -15.11 -5.98 5.30
C ALA A 252 -14.77 -7.17 4.39
N ASP A 253 -13.62 -7.82 4.58
CA ASP A 253 -13.25 -9.03 3.82
C ASP A 253 -14.20 -10.19 4.14
N ARG A 254 -14.50 -10.39 5.43
CA ARG A 254 -15.47 -11.40 5.88
C ARG A 254 -16.87 -11.13 5.30
N ALA A 255 -17.35 -9.90 5.37
CA ALA A 255 -18.65 -9.50 4.81
C ALA A 255 -18.73 -9.69 3.28
N LYS A 256 -17.64 -9.39 2.55
CA LYS A 256 -17.54 -9.65 1.10
C LYS A 256 -17.62 -11.14 0.81
N THR A 257 -16.90 -11.97 1.57
CA THR A 257 -16.94 -13.43 1.46
C THR A 257 -18.32 -13.97 1.74
N THR A 258 -18.97 -13.57 2.85
CA THR A 258 -20.35 -13.96 3.18
C THR A 258 -21.32 -13.56 2.06
N SER A 259 -21.17 -12.36 1.50
CA SER A 259 -21.99 -11.91 0.36
C SER A 259 -21.78 -12.75 -0.90
N ALA A 260 -20.54 -13.18 -1.17
CA ALA A 260 -20.22 -14.06 -2.29
C ALA A 260 -20.81 -15.46 -2.09
N LEU A 261 -20.69 -16.02 -0.88
CA LEU A 261 -21.30 -17.30 -0.50
C LEU A 261 -22.84 -17.22 -0.62
N ALA A 262 -23.45 -16.14 -0.13
CA ALA A 262 -24.90 -15.94 -0.22
C ALA A 262 -25.38 -15.86 -1.68
N ARG A 263 -24.63 -15.18 -2.56
CA ARG A 263 -24.90 -15.18 -4.01
C ARG A 263 -24.72 -16.58 -4.61
N GLY A 264 -23.72 -17.34 -4.17
CA GLY A 264 -23.52 -18.74 -4.56
C GLY A 264 -24.75 -19.59 -4.25
N LEU A 265 -25.30 -19.46 -3.04
CA LEU A 265 -26.52 -20.13 -2.63
C LEU A 265 -27.74 -19.69 -3.46
N GLN A 266 -27.93 -18.38 -3.63
CA GLN A 266 -29.07 -17.82 -4.40
C GLN A 266 -29.05 -18.23 -5.88
N THR A 267 -27.86 -18.36 -6.48
CA THR A 267 -27.70 -18.78 -7.87
C THR A 267 -27.72 -20.31 -8.07
N GLY A 268 -27.86 -21.07 -6.98
CA GLY A 268 -27.85 -22.53 -6.99
C GLY A 268 -26.47 -23.15 -7.20
N ARG A 269 -25.39 -22.38 -7.00
CA ARG A 269 -24.00 -22.88 -7.08
C ARG A 269 -23.57 -23.59 -5.79
N LEU A 270 -24.10 -23.17 -4.65
CA LEU A 270 -23.89 -23.81 -3.37
C LEU A 270 -25.18 -24.48 -2.89
N THR A 271 -25.02 -25.63 -2.23
CA THR A 271 -26.10 -26.19 -1.40
C THR A 271 -26.17 -25.47 -0.06
N LEU A 272 -27.29 -25.60 0.66
CA LEU A 272 -27.43 -24.98 2.00
C LEU A 272 -26.39 -25.51 2.98
N THR A 273 -26.16 -26.83 3.00
CA THR A 273 -25.14 -27.47 3.85
C THR A 273 -23.72 -26.97 3.53
N GLU A 274 -23.43 -26.75 2.25
CA GLU A 274 -22.13 -26.23 1.82
C GLU A 274 -21.95 -24.75 2.18
N TYR A 275 -23.00 -23.95 2.00
CA TYR A 275 -23.03 -22.56 2.45
C TYR A 275 -22.74 -22.45 3.95
N ASP A 276 -23.43 -23.24 4.79
CA ASP A 276 -23.23 -23.21 6.24
C ASP A 276 -21.80 -23.61 6.63
N ARG A 277 -21.25 -24.67 6.01
CA ARG A 277 -19.86 -25.10 6.23
C ARG A 277 -18.86 -24.01 5.84
N ARG A 278 -19.01 -23.42 4.64
CA ARG A 278 -18.11 -22.36 4.16
C ARG A 278 -18.25 -21.07 4.96
N LEU A 279 -19.43 -20.79 5.52
CA LEU A 279 -19.66 -19.64 6.38
C LEU A 279 -18.92 -19.78 7.71
N VAL A 280 -18.96 -20.97 8.33
CA VAL A 280 -18.15 -21.28 9.53
C VAL A 280 -16.66 -21.19 9.21
N ALA A 281 -16.21 -21.80 8.10
CA ALA A 281 -14.82 -21.71 7.66
C ALA A 281 -14.37 -20.26 7.38
N ALA A 282 -15.26 -19.41 6.86
CA ALA A 282 -14.97 -17.98 6.67
C ALA A 282 -14.87 -17.22 7.98
N ALA A 283 -15.63 -17.62 9.01
CA ALA A 283 -15.51 -17.06 10.36
C ALA A 283 -14.22 -17.49 11.08
N GLU A 284 -13.74 -18.70 10.81
CA GLU A 284 -12.51 -19.26 11.40
C GLU A 284 -11.23 -18.90 10.60
N ALA A 285 -11.37 -18.35 9.40
CA ALA A 285 -10.24 -18.01 8.54
C ALA A 285 -9.30 -17.00 9.21
N THR A 286 -8.03 -17.41 9.36
CA THR A 286 -6.97 -16.59 9.97
C THR A 286 -6.29 -15.65 8.98
N GLY A 287 -6.43 -15.88 7.67
CA GLY A 287 -5.79 -15.10 6.61
C GLY A 287 -6.69 -14.88 5.39
N THR A 288 -6.42 -13.80 4.63
CA THR A 288 -7.17 -13.48 3.41
C THR A 288 -7.00 -14.52 2.29
N ALA A 289 -5.92 -15.31 2.31
CA ALA A 289 -5.73 -16.42 1.39
C ALA A 289 -6.78 -17.51 1.56
N ALA A 290 -7.08 -17.90 2.81
CA ALA A 290 -8.13 -18.86 3.11
C ALA A 290 -9.52 -18.34 2.69
N LEU A 291 -9.81 -17.05 2.91
CA LEU A 291 -11.07 -16.46 2.43
C LEU A 291 -11.19 -16.49 0.90
N ARG A 292 -10.10 -16.24 0.16
CA ARG A 292 -10.08 -16.32 -1.30
C ARG A 292 -10.34 -17.74 -1.79
N GLU A 293 -9.73 -18.73 -1.15
CA GLU A 293 -9.92 -20.14 -1.49
C GLU A 293 -11.39 -20.57 -1.33
N LEU A 294 -12.07 -20.11 -0.26
CA LEU A 294 -13.48 -20.42 -0.01
C LEU A 294 -14.46 -19.91 -1.08
N VAL A 295 -14.06 -18.95 -1.91
CA VAL A 295 -14.91 -18.35 -2.96
C VAL A 295 -14.33 -18.50 -4.37
N ALA A 296 -13.18 -19.15 -4.52
CA ALA A 296 -12.45 -19.21 -5.80
C ALA A 296 -13.31 -19.82 -6.92
N ASP A 297 -14.03 -20.90 -6.62
CA ASP A 297 -14.95 -21.59 -7.52
C ASP A 297 -16.25 -20.80 -7.81
N LEU A 298 -16.59 -19.84 -6.96
CA LEU A 298 -17.78 -19.00 -7.14
C LEU A 298 -17.53 -17.79 -8.05
N VAL A 299 -16.28 -17.36 -8.19
CA VAL A 299 -15.90 -16.20 -9.01
C VAL A 299 -15.82 -16.56 -10.49
N GLU A 300 -15.46 -17.81 -10.83
CA GLU A 300 -15.39 -18.23 -12.23
C GLU A 300 -16.79 -18.28 -12.89
N ALA A 301 -16.88 -17.78 -14.13
CA ALA A 301 -18.09 -17.80 -14.92
C ALA A 301 -18.53 -19.25 -15.16
N PRO A 302 -19.84 -19.55 -15.13
CA PRO A 302 -20.30 -20.92 -15.12
C PRO A 302 -19.96 -21.59 -16.45
N ARG A 303 -19.43 -22.83 -16.39
CA ARG A 303 -19.62 -23.78 -17.49
C ARG A 303 -21.12 -23.94 -17.67
N ARG A 304 -21.64 -23.57 -18.86
CA ARG A 304 -23.08 -23.55 -19.16
C ARG A 304 -23.71 -24.92 -18.91
N VAL A 305 -24.41 -25.08 -17.80
CA VAL A 305 -25.34 -26.18 -17.60
C VAL A 305 -26.60 -25.86 -18.41
N ARG A 306 -27.00 -26.76 -19.31
CA ARG A 306 -28.23 -26.62 -20.11
C ARG A 306 -29.45 -26.59 -19.18
N ARG A 307 -30.06 -25.42 -19.02
CA ARG A 307 -31.36 -25.25 -18.33
C ARG A 307 -32.50 -25.43 -19.33
N THR A 308 -33.63 -25.96 -18.87
CA THR A 308 -34.79 -26.21 -19.73
C THR A 308 -35.64 -24.93 -19.93
N PRO A 309 -36.42 -24.82 -21.01
CA PRO A 309 -37.26 -23.63 -21.28
C PRO A 309 -38.30 -23.33 -20.19
N LEU A 310 -38.77 -24.36 -19.49
CA LEU A 310 -39.72 -24.23 -18.39
C LEU A 310 -39.10 -23.54 -17.17
N ASP A 311 -37.83 -23.80 -16.87
CA ASP A 311 -37.11 -23.14 -15.78
C ASP A 311 -36.95 -21.63 -16.08
N MET A 312 -36.74 -21.26 -17.35
CA MET A 312 -36.63 -19.85 -17.75
C MET A 312 -37.97 -19.11 -17.66
N LEU A 313 -39.09 -19.75 -18.01
CA LEU A 313 -40.42 -19.14 -17.91
C LEU A 313 -40.84 -18.94 -16.45
N PHE A 314 -40.53 -19.91 -15.59
CA PHE A 314 -40.82 -19.86 -14.15
C PHE A 314 -39.99 -18.77 -13.46
N ASP A 315 -38.70 -18.66 -13.81
CA ASP A 315 -37.82 -17.60 -13.33
C ASP A 315 -38.26 -16.22 -13.83
N ALA A 316 -38.70 -16.08 -15.09
CA ALA A 316 -39.15 -14.81 -15.65
C ALA A 316 -40.45 -14.28 -14.99
N LEU A 317 -41.36 -15.18 -14.62
CA LEU A 317 -42.62 -14.81 -13.96
C LEU A 317 -42.41 -14.45 -12.48
N ILE A 318 -41.40 -15.04 -11.83
CA ILE A 318 -41.19 -14.91 -10.39
C ILE A 318 -40.07 -13.91 -10.03
N LEU A 319 -39.00 -13.77 -10.80
CA LEU A 319 -37.93 -12.79 -10.51
C LEU A 319 -38.37 -11.33 -10.67
N ASN A 320 -39.49 -11.06 -11.36
CA ASN A 320 -40.09 -9.71 -11.31
C ASN A 320 -40.78 -9.41 -9.97
N SER A 321 -40.82 -10.36 -9.03
CA SER A 321 -41.34 -10.21 -7.67
C SER A 321 -40.23 -10.28 -6.61
N ALA A 322 -39.16 -9.50 -6.80
CA ALA A 322 -38.02 -9.41 -5.87
C ALA A 322 -38.33 -8.73 -4.50
N LEU A 323 -39.59 -8.72 -4.07
CA LEU A 323 -40.07 -8.06 -2.83
C LEU A 323 -40.56 -9.03 -1.75
N ILE A 324 -40.55 -10.36 -1.99
CA ILE A 324 -41.09 -11.34 -1.05
C ILE A 324 -39.98 -12.01 -0.22
N PRO A 325 -39.96 -11.90 1.12
CA PRO A 325 -39.00 -12.63 1.96
C PRO A 325 -39.22 -14.16 1.85
N LEU A 326 -38.10 -14.90 1.82
CA LEU A 326 -37.99 -16.36 1.55
C LEU A 326 -38.99 -17.30 2.24
N PRO A 327 -39.40 -17.13 3.53
CA PRO A 327 -40.39 -18.04 4.12
C PRO A 327 -41.79 -17.92 3.47
N ARG A 328 -42.10 -16.80 2.82
CA ARG A 328 -43.39 -16.58 2.11
C ARG A 328 -43.34 -17.02 0.64
N TYR A 329 -42.14 -17.12 0.07
CA TYR A 329 -41.91 -17.58 -1.31
C TYR A 329 -42.25 -19.06 -1.52
N ARG A 330 -41.91 -19.92 -0.55
CA ARG A 330 -42.26 -21.35 -0.58
C ARG A 330 -43.76 -21.58 -0.54
N TRP A 331 -44.49 -20.78 0.23
CA TRP A 331 -45.94 -20.87 0.31
C TRP A 331 -46.61 -20.42 -0.99
N LEU A 332 -46.11 -19.34 -1.59
CA LEU A 332 -46.62 -18.84 -2.88
C LEU A 332 -46.36 -19.82 -4.03
N THR A 333 -45.17 -20.42 -4.09
CA THR A 333 -44.84 -21.43 -5.12
C THR A 333 -45.64 -22.72 -4.94
N TRP A 334 -45.89 -23.17 -3.70
CA TRP A 334 -46.77 -24.29 -3.41
C TRP A 334 -48.23 -24.04 -3.80
N LEU A 335 -48.70 -22.80 -3.71
CA LEU A 335 -50.11 -22.47 -3.95
C LEU A 335 -50.39 -22.08 -5.41
N VAL A 336 -49.48 -21.36 -6.05
CA VAL A 336 -49.66 -20.82 -7.42
C VAL A 336 -49.38 -21.88 -8.49
N LYS A 337 -48.41 -22.77 -8.27
CA LYS A 337 -48.03 -23.82 -9.24
C LYS A 337 -49.16 -24.82 -9.53
N PRO A 338 -49.89 -25.38 -8.54
CA PRO A 338 -51.05 -26.23 -8.82
C PRO A 338 -52.20 -25.45 -9.45
N LEU A 339 -52.36 -24.16 -9.13
CA LEU A 339 -53.39 -23.29 -9.71
C LEU A 339 -53.17 -23.07 -11.22
N PHE A 340 -51.92 -22.85 -11.65
CA PHE A 340 -51.58 -22.82 -13.07
C PHE A 340 -51.73 -24.18 -13.75
N GLY A 341 -51.42 -25.27 -13.05
CA GLY A 341 -51.69 -26.63 -13.55
C GLY A 341 -53.18 -26.88 -13.80
N LEU A 342 -54.04 -26.48 -12.86
CA LEU A 342 -55.49 -26.57 -12.99
C LEU A 342 -56.03 -25.65 -14.09
N LEU A 343 -55.49 -24.44 -14.24
CA LEU A 343 -55.85 -23.53 -15.32
C LEU A 343 -55.48 -24.10 -16.69
N ALA A 344 -54.26 -24.62 -16.84
CA ALA A 344 -53.81 -25.25 -18.07
C ALA A 344 -54.66 -26.50 -18.39
N ALA A 345 -54.98 -27.31 -17.39
CA ALA A 345 -55.88 -28.46 -17.57
C ALA A 345 -57.27 -28.01 -18.02
N ALA A 346 -57.88 -27.01 -17.36
CA ALA A 346 -59.21 -26.50 -17.69
C ALA A 346 -59.30 -25.91 -19.10
N VAL A 347 -58.28 -25.13 -19.52
CA VAL A 347 -58.19 -24.61 -20.91
C VAL A 347 -58.08 -25.76 -21.90
N THR A 348 -57.24 -26.77 -21.59
CA THR A 348 -57.09 -27.95 -22.46
C THR A 348 -58.40 -28.72 -22.60
N THR A 349 -59.12 -28.95 -21.48
CA THR A 349 -60.43 -29.63 -21.49
C THR A 349 -61.49 -28.82 -22.25
N ALA A 350 -61.48 -27.49 -22.12
CA ALA A 350 -62.39 -26.62 -22.87
C ALA A 350 -62.13 -26.69 -24.37
N VAL A 351 -60.87 -26.63 -24.82
CA VAL A 351 -60.49 -26.72 -26.24
C VAL A 351 -60.93 -28.06 -26.83
N VAL A 352 -60.64 -29.17 -26.14
CA VAL A 352 -61.06 -30.52 -26.59
C VAL A 352 -62.58 -30.65 -26.62
N GLY A 353 -63.29 -30.08 -25.64
CA GLY A 353 -64.75 -30.07 -25.59
C GLY A 353 -65.40 -29.30 -26.74
N ILE A 354 -64.79 -28.17 -27.16
CA ILE A 354 -65.27 -27.37 -28.29
C ILE A 354 -65.13 -28.13 -29.61
N GLU A 355 -64.00 -28.79 -29.84
CA GLU A 355 -63.81 -29.62 -31.04
C GLU A 355 -64.81 -30.80 -31.09
N ALA A 356 -65.04 -31.47 -29.95
CA ALA A 356 -65.99 -32.56 -29.86
C ALA A 356 -67.45 -32.11 -30.11
N ALA A 357 -67.86 -30.94 -29.57
CA ALA A 357 -69.21 -30.41 -29.76
C ALA A 357 -69.47 -29.94 -31.20
N ALA A 358 -68.45 -29.38 -31.86
CA ALA A 358 -68.53 -28.95 -33.26
C ALA A 358 -68.72 -30.15 -34.23
N LEU A 359 -68.14 -31.30 -33.90
CA LEU A 359 -68.29 -32.54 -34.70
C LEU A 359 -69.69 -33.17 -34.60
N VAL A 360 -70.40 -32.97 -33.49
CA VAL A 360 -71.66 -33.70 -33.21
C VAL A 360 -72.90 -32.94 -33.66
N THR A 361 -72.90 -31.60 -33.62
CA THR A 361 -74.17 -30.84 -33.71
C THR A 361 -74.37 -30.04 -35.00
N GLY A 362 -73.31 -29.76 -35.78
CA GLY A 362 -73.42 -29.04 -37.06
C GLY A 362 -73.94 -27.58 -36.99
N GLU A 363 -74.45 -27.14 -35.85
CA GLU A 363 -75.00 -25.81 -35.62
C GLU A 363 -74.07 -24.96 -34.74
N TRP A 364 -73.44 -23.95 -35.35
CA TRP A 364 -72.51 -23.04 -34.68
C TRP A 364 -73.14 -22.23 -33.53
N GLY A 365 -74.48 -22.09 -33.50
CA GLY A 365 -75.21 -21.34 -32.48
C GLY A 365 -75.07 -21.92 -31.06
N PHE A 366 -75.13 -23.25 -30.91
CA PHE A 366 -74.95 -23.90 -29.62
C PHE A 366 -73.49 -23.89 -29.15
N ALA A 367 -72.54 -23.98 -30.08
CA ALA A 367 -71.11 -23.92 -29.78
C ALA A 367 -70.70 -22.57 -29.18
N VAL A 368 -71.25 -21.46 -29.69
CA VAL A 368 -70.99 -20.11 -29.15
C VAL A 368 -71.57 -19.94 -27.74
N GLY A 369 -72.77 -20.50 -27.49
CA GLY A 369 -73.38 -20.49 -26.16
C GLY A 369 -72.56 -21.24 -25.12
N PHE A 370 -72.04 -22.44 -25.46
CA PHE A 370 -71.15 -23.21 -24.59
C PHE A 370 -69.77 -22.57 -24.40
N LEU A 371 -69.24 -21.90 -25.43
CA LEU A 371 -68.02 -21.11 -25.34
C LEU A 371 -68.17 -19.95 -24.36
N LEU A 372 -69.26 -19.19 -24.45
CA LEU A 372 -69.52 -18.08 -23.54
C LEU A 372 -69.78 -18.58 -22.11
N LEU A 373 -70.54 -19.65 -21.94
CA LEU A 373 -70.79 -20.23 -20.62
C LEU A 373 -69.50 -20.80 -20.01
N GLY A 374 -68.71 -21.54 -20.78
CA GLY A 374 -67.41 -22.07 -20.36
C GLY A 374 -66.40 -20.97 -20.05
N PHE A 375 -66.40 -19.88 -20.81
CA PHE A 375 -65.56 -18.71 -20.54
C PHE A 375 -65.98 -18.01 -19.24
N VAL A 376 -67.28 -17.79 -19.02
CA VAL A 376 -67.78 -17.15 -17.79
C VAL A 376 -67.51 -18.03 -16.57
N VAL A 377 -67.81 -19.32 -16.65
CA VAL A 377 -67.59 -20.29 -15.55
C VAL A 377 -66.09 -20.52 -15.30
N GLY A 378 -65.25 -20.50 -16.33
CA GLY A 378 -63.79 -20.65 -16.21
C GLY A 378 -63.08 -19.39 -15.73
N MET A 379 -63.54 -18.20 -16.14
CA MET A 379 -62.91 -16.93 -15.75
C MET A 379 -63.32 -16.46 -14.36
N LEU A 380 -64.50 -16.83 -13.86
CA LEU A 380 -64.98 -16.39 -12.55
C LEU A 380 -64.06 -16.85 -11.38
N PRO A 381 -63.61 -18.11 -11.31
CA PRO A 381 -62.61 -18.56 -10.31
C PRO A 381 -61.26 -17.86 -10.44
N VAL A 382 -60.80 -17.60 -11.67
CA VAL A 382 -59.54 -16.91 -11.94
C VAL A 382 -59.62 -15.47 -11.46
N THR A 383 -60.74 -14.81 -11.72
CA THR A 383 -61.00 -13.42 -11.31
C THR A 383 -61.08 -13.32 -9.80
N VAL A 384 -61.79 -14.25 -9.13
CA VAL A 384 -61.87 -14.32 -7.66
C VAL A 384 -60.49 -14.61 -7.06
N CYS A 385 -59.73 -15.56 -7.61
CA CYS A 385 -58.38 -15.87 -7.17
C CYS A 385 -57.43 -14.66 -7.33
N PHE A 386 -57.55 -13.92 -8.43
CA PHE A 386 -56.77 -12.71 -8.67
C PHE A 386 -57.12 -11.60 -7.68
N LEU A 387 -58.41 -11.40 -7.38
CA LEU A 387 -58.86 -10.42 -6.38
C LEU A 387 -58.41 -10.79 -4.96
N LEU A 388 -58.48 -12.07 -4.58
CA LEU A 388 -57.98 -12.58 -3.30
C LEU A 388 -56.46 -12.44 -3.19
N LEU A 389 -55.72 -12.78 -4.25
CA LEU A 389 -54.27 -12.59 -4.30
C LEU A 389 -53.92 -11.09 -4.17
N ARG A 390 -54.63 -10.21 -4.87
CA ARG A 390 -54.45 -8.75 -4.78
C ARG A 390 -54.73 -8.22 -3.37
N ALA A 391 -55.78 -8.70 -2.70
CA ALA A 391 -56.10 -8.34 -1.33
C ALA A 391 -55.04 -8.87 -0.34
N LEU A 392 -54.57 -10.10 -0.53
CA LEU A 392 -53.52 -10.72 0.28
C LEU A 392 -52.17 -9.99 0.12
N LEU A 393 -51.80 -9.65 -1.12
CA LEU A 393 -50.59 -8.88 -1.41
C LEU A 393 -50.67 -7.48 -0.77
N ARG A 394 -51.81 -6.78 -0.88
CA ARG A 394 -52.02 -5.49 -0.18
C ARG A 394 -51.86 -5.63 1.34
N ARG A 395 -52.38 -6.70 1.94
CA ARG A 395 -52.29 -6.93 3.39
C ARG A 395 -50.88 -7.33 3.84
N LEU A 396 -50.14 -8.09 3.02
CA LEU A 396 -48.81 -8.60 3.35
C LEU A 396 -47.68 -7.59 3.08
N PHE A 397 -47.83 -6.76 2.06
CA PHE A 397 -46.80 -5.80 1.63
C PHE A 397 -47.11 -4.35 2.00
N GLY A 398 -48.38 -4.00 2.22
CA GLY A 398 -48.78 -2.61 2.51
C GLY A 398 -48.31 -2.04 3.85
N ARG A 399 -47.86 -2.86 4.81
CA ARG A 399 -47.27 -2.35 6.07
C ARG A 399 -45.77 -2.12 6.00
N GLY A 400 -45.02 -3.01 5.36
CA GLY A 400 -43.55 -2.90 5.32
C GLY A 400 -43.02 -1.88 4.31
N GLU A 401 -43.81 -1.53 3.31
CA GLU A 401 -43.45 -0.51 2.31
C GLU A 401 -43.60 0.90 2.90
N ALA A 402 -44.67 1.16 3.65
CA ALA A 402 -44.87 2.41 4.38
C ALA A 402 -43.77 2.67 5.43
N ASP A 403 -43.36 1.64 6.19
CA ASP A 403 -42.29 1.77 7.18
C ASP A 403 -40.92 2.05 6.52
N ARG A 404 -40.65 1.45 5.35
CA ARG A 404 -39.42 1.69 4.58
C ARG A 404 -39.40 3.07 3.94
N GLU A 405 -40.52 3.50 3.37
CA GLU A 405 -40.69 4.86 2.85
C GLU A 405 -40.46 5.87 3.97
N GLN A 406 -41.06 5.68 5.15
CA GLN A 406 -40.83 6.54 6.31
C GLN A 406 -39.37 6.54 6.77
N THR A 407 -38.69 5.38 6.75
CA THR A 407 -37.27 5.28 7.12
C THR A 407 -36.38 6.07 6.15
N ILE A 408 -36.65 5.98 4.85
CA ILE A 408 -35.86 6.70 3.84
C ILE A 408 -36.16 8.21 3.89
N LEU A 409 -37.42 8.60 4.05
CA LEU A 409 -37.81 10.00 4.24
C LEU A 409 -37.17 10.57 5.51
N HIS A 410 -37.07 9.78 6.58
CA HIS A 410 -36.38 10.17 7.80
C HIS A 410 -34.87 10.37 7.56
N GLN A 411 -34.19 9.45 6.85
CA GLN A 411 -32.77 9.60 6.51
C GLN A 411 -32.49 10.84 5.66
N VAL A 412 -33.32 11.10 4.64
CA VAL A 412 -33.18 12.32 3.81
C VAL A 412 -33.43 13.56 4.65
N ARG A 413 -34.44 13.58 5.50
CA ARG A 413 -34.71 14.69 6.43
C ARG A 413 -33.52 14.93 7.37
N SER A 414 -33.00 13.90 8.01
CA SER A 414 -31.87 14.02 8.96
C SER A 414 -30.60 14.53 8.27
N ALA A 415 -30.26 14.01 7.08
CA ALA A 415 -29.11 14.46 6.33
C ALA A 415 -29.24 15.92 5.85
N LEU A 416 -30.44 16.35 5.50
CA LEU A 416 -30.70 17.76 5.17
C LEU A 416 -30.62 18.67 6.40
N GLN A 417 -31.02 18.20 7.59
CA GLN A 417 -30.94 18.94 8.85
C GLN A 417 -29.50 19.07 9.41
N GLU A 418 -28.58 18.18 9.05
CA GLU A 418 -27.17 18.30 9.44
C GLU A 418 -26.43 19.45 8.73
N ARG A 419 -27.01 19.99 7.66
CA ARG A 419 -26.47 21.16 6.96
C ARG A 419 -26.69 22.43 7.79
N ARG A 420 -25.60 23.17 8.08
CA ARG A 420 -25.63 24.40 8.90
C ARG A 420 -26.58 25.50 8.35
N ASP A 421 -26.89 25.44 7.07
CA ASP A 421 -27.72 26.38 6.32
C ASP A 421 -29.22 26.01 6.28
N VAL A 422 -29.61 24.85 6.80
CA VAL A 422 -31.02 24.39 6.86
C VAL A 422 -31.47 24.35 8.32
N ARG A 423 -32.46 25.17 8.70
CA ARG A 423 -33.01 25.16 10.07
C ARG A 423 -34.01 24.05 10.28
N GLU A 424 -34.90 23.87 9.31
CA GLU A 424 -35.93 22.83 9.33
C GLU A 424 -36.17 22.31 7.91
N ALA A 425 -36.44 21.00 7.78
CA ALA A 425 -36.75 20.37 6.51
C ALA A 425 -37.92 19.40 6.67
N THR A 426 -38.95 19.57 5.84
CA THR A 426 -40.07 18.64 5.68
C THR A 426 -39.98 17.97 4.34
N VAL A 427 -39.94 16.64 4.34
CA VAL A 427 -39.85 15.83 3.12
C VAL A 427 -41.14 15.04 3.00
N ASN A 428 -41.89 15.27 1.93
CA ASN A 428 -43.14 14.59 1.64
C ASN A 428 -43.05 13.86 0.29
N TRP A 429 -43.62 12.66 0.23
CA TRP A 429 -43.62 11.84 -0.97
C TRP A 429 -44.95 12.00 -1.71
N ASP A 430 -44.94 12.75 -2.82
CA ASP A 430 -46.10 12.97 -3.68
C ASP A 430 -45.85 12.29 -5.04
N PHE A 431 -45.95 10.96 -5.05
CA PHE A 431 -45.55 10.15 -6.20
C PHE A 431 -46.18 10.64 -7.51
N PRO A 432 -45.39 10.92 -8.58
CA PRO A 432 -43.99 10.52 -8.79
C PRO A 432 -42.94 11.60 -8.46
N ALA A 433 -43.25 12.56 -7.60
CA ALA A 433 -42.36 13.63 -7.16
C ALA A 433 -42.03 13.53 -5.67
N LEU A 434 -40.89 14.09 -5.30
CA LEU A 434 -40.52 14.34 -3.91
C LEU A 434 -40.64 15.83 -3.63
N ASP A 435 -41.43 16.20 -2.65
CA ASP A 435 -41.61 17.59 -2.22
C ASP A 435 -40.80 17.81 -0.95
N ILE A 436 -39.86 18.76 -1.02
CA ILE A 436 -39.00 19.16 0.10
C ILE A 436 -39.35 20.61 0.43
N GLU A 437 -39.79 20.86 1.65
CA GLU A 437 -40.01 22.19 2.19
C GLU A 437 -38.88 22.48 3.18
N ILE A 438 -38.15 23.57 2.99
CA ILE A 438 -37.03 23.96 3.85
C ILE A 438 -37.27 25.35 4.46
N ASP A 439 -36.84 25.54 5.70
CA ASP A 439 -36.74 26.85 6.35
C ASP A 439 -35.26 27.27 6.44
N GLY A 440 -34.88 28.33 5.73
CA GLY A 440 -33.51 28.86 5.69
C GLY A 440 -32.95 29.19 4.30
N VAL A 441 -31.80 29.88 4.27
CA VAL A 441 -31.18 30.48 3.06
C VAL A 441 -30.30 29.48 2.29
N ALA A 442 -30.71 28.22 2.18
CA ALA A 442 -29.97 27.25 1.39
C ALA A 442 -30.21 27.48 -0.11
N ASP A 443 -29.18 27.27 -0.95
CA ASP A 443 -29.39 27.19 -2.39
C ASP A 443 -30.31 25.99 -2.69
N ARG A 444 -31.55 26.29 -3.07
CA ARG A 444 -32.62 25.29 -3.34
C ARG A 444 -32.16 24.23 -4.35
N ARG A 445 -31.26 24.58 -5.27
CA ARG A 445 -30.72 23.65 -6.26
C ARG A 445 -29.75 22.67 -5.62
N GLU A 446 -28.92 23.13 -4.70
CA GLU A 446 -27.97 22.28 -3.99
C GLU A 446 -28.68 21.29 -3.06
N VAL A 447 -29.74 21.75 -2.37
CA VAL A 447 -30.63 20.88 -1.57
C VAL A 447 -31.29 19.80 -2.43
N ALA A 448 -31.79 20.18 -3.61
CA ALA A 448 -32.37 19.22 -4.54
C ALA A 448 -31.33 18.20 -5.04
N GLU A 449 -30.09 18.64 -5.30
CA GLU A 449 -28.99 17.78 -5.72
C GLU A 449 -28.57 16.78 -4.63
N GLU A 450 -28.49 17.24 -3.39
CA GLU A 450 -28.17 16.40 -2.23
C GLU A 450 -29.26 15.37 -1.96
N ALA A 451 -30.54 15.75 -2.04
CA ALA A 451 -31.65 14.82 -1.91
C ALA A 451 -31.63 13.74 -3.00
N VAL A 452 -31.32 14.13 -4.26
CA VAL A 452 -31.16 13.18 -5.37
C VAL A 452 -29.98 12.25 -5.12
N ARG A 453 -28.86 12.74 -4.58
CA ARG A 453 -27.69 11.94 -4.22
C ARG A 453 -28.03 10.88 -3.18
N LEU A 454 -28.71 11.27 -2.10
CA LEU A 454 -29.11 10.37 -1.02
C LEU A 454 -30.13 9.32 -1.48
N LEU A 455 -31.01 9.67 -2.41
CA LEU A 455 -32.03 8.77 -2.94
C LEU A 455 -31.53 7.86 -4.07
N TRP A 456 -30.41 8.19 -4.73
CA TRP A 456 -29.84 7.41 -5.82
C TRP A 456 -29.61 5.92 -5.50
N PRO A 457 -29.08 5.52 -4.32
CA PRO A 457 -28.95 4.12 -3.94
C PRO A 457 -30.28 3.45 -3.53
N THR A 458 -31.35 4.22 -3.28
CA THR A 458 -32.63 3.68 -2.79
C THR A 458 -33.49 3.11 -3.91
N ARG A 459 -34.32 2.10 -3.60
CA ARG A 459 -35.19 1.42 -4.58
C ARG A 459 -36.46 2.22 -4.95
N LEU A 460 -36.63 3.44 -4.46
CA LEU A 460 -37.87 4.23 -4.59
C LEU A 460 -38.06 4.93 -5.96
N TYR A 461 -37.53 4.38 -7.07
CA TYR A 461 -37.71 4.98 -8.40
C TYR A 461 -38.84 4.30 -9.18
N PRO A 462 -39.81 5.08 -9.72
CA PRO A 462 -39.45 6.14 -10.68
C PRO A 462 -39.78 7.59 -10.26
N LEU A 463 -38.91 8.22 -9.46
CA LEU A 463 -38.97 9.67 -9.22
C LEU A 463 -38.76 10.44 -10.54
N ARG A 464 -39.70 11.33 -10.87
CA ARG A 464 -39.64 12.19 -12.07
C ARG A 464 -39.05 13.55 -11.76
N ALA A 465 -39.29 14.08 -10.57
CA ALA A 465 -38.83 15.40 -10.16
C ALA A 465 -38.64 15.47 -8.64
N VAL A 466 -37.74 16.36 -8.21
CA VAL A 466 -37.65 16.84 -6.83
C VAL A 466 -38.06 18.31 -6.84
N ARG A 467 -39.06 18.69 -6.04
CA ARG A 467 -39.55 20.05 -5.88
C ARG A 467 -39.08 20.58 -4.53
N VAL A 468 -38.36 21.70 -4.52
CA VAL A 468 -37.93 22.35 -3.27
C VAL A 468 -38.67 23.68 -3.10
N ARG A 469 -39.32 23.87 -1.95
CA ARG A 469 -40.04 25.09 -1.53
C ARG A 469 -39.44 25.65 -0.25
N ASP A 470 -39.59 26.96 -0.07
CA ASP A 470 -39.16 27.68 1.13
C ASP A 470 -40.38 28.01 1.99
N TRP A 471 -40.26 27.80 3.30
CA TRP A 471 -41.32 28.04 4.27
C TRP A 471 -41.58 29.54 4.49
N SER A 472 -40.55 30.38 4.34
CA SER A 472 -40.60 31.80 4.69
C SER A 472 -41.22 32.70 3.61
N SER A 473 -41.31 32.20 2.37
CA SER A 473 -41.91 32.94 1.25
C SER A 473 -43.43 32.76 1.25
N SER A 474 -44.17 33.83 1.57
CA SER A 474 -45.63 33.85 1.55
C SER A 474 -46.19 33.50 0.16
N HIS A 475 -46.82 32.34 0.03
CA HIS A 475 -47.80 31.87 -0.99
C HIS A 475 -47.57 32.09 -2.50
N ASP A 476 -46.58 32.84 -2.97
CA ASP A 476 -46.46 33.23 -4.39
C ASP A 476 -45.14 32.82 -5.07
N GLU A 477 -44.23 32.14 -4.35
CA GLU A 477 -42.99 31.66 -4.95
C GLU A 477 -43.13 30.29 -5.63
N ARG A 478 -42.69 30.24 -6.89
CA ARG A 478 -42.68 29.00 -7.68
C ARG A 478 -41.63 28.03 -7.12
N PRO A 479 -41.99 26.76 -6.88
CA PRO A 479 -41.02 25.75 -6.42
C PRO A 479 -39.88 25.58 -7.42
N VAL A 480 -38.65 25.42 -6.92
CA VAL A 480 -37.52 25.02 -7.76
C VAL A 480 -37.70 23.53 -8.07
N GLN A 481 -38.02 23.23 -9.33
CA GLN A 481 -38.23 21.86 -9.78
C GLN A 481 -36.99 21.35 -10.51
N VAL A 482 -36.30 20.38 -9.92
CA VAL A 482 -35.22 19.65 -10.61
C VAL A 482 -35.82 18.43 -11.30
N ARG A 483 -36.01 18.53 -12.62
CA ARG A 483 -36.44 17.39 -13.44
C ARG A 483 -35.26 16.44 -13.68
N LEU A 484 -35.51 15.15 -13.50
CA LEU A 484 -34.51 14.10 -13.67
C LEU A 484 -34.56 13.59 -15.12
N ASP A 485 -34.12 14.44 -16.04
CA ASP A 485 -34.05 14.12 -17.46
C ASP A 485 -32.94 13.09 -17.79
N ARG A 486 -32.83 12.73 -19.07
CA ARG A 486 -31.86 11.72 -19.53
C ARG A 486 -30.41 12.16 -19.34
N ALA A 487 -30.10 13.46 -19.46
CA ALA A 487 -28.74 13.97 -19.30
C ALA A 487 -28.34 13.96 -17.81
N ARG A 488 -29.24 14.43 -16.93
CA ARG A 488 -29.08 14.39 -15.48
C ARG A 488 -28.90 12.97 -14.97
N ARG A 489 -29.68 12.01 -15.47
CA ARG A 489 -29.54 10.58 -15.11
C ARG A 489 -28.21 9.97 -15.55
N ARG A 490 -27.66 10.41 -16.69
CA ARG A 490 -26.31 9.98 -17.12
C ARG A 490 -25.26 10.53 -16.17
N HIS A 491 -25.32 11.83 -15.87
CA HIS A 491 -24.40 12.46 -14.93
C HIS A 491 -24.39 11.75 -13.56
N LEU A 492 -25.56 11.48 -12.98
CA LEU A 492 -25.66 10.75 -11.70
C LEU A 492 -25.08 9.33 -11.78
N ARG A 493 -25.26 8.64 -12.91
CA ARG A 493 -24.66 7.31 -13.14
C ARG A 493 -23.14 7.38 -13.27
N ASP A 494 -22.61 8.41 -13.91
CA ASP A 494 -21.17 8.59 -14.08
C ASP A 494 -20.51 8.98 -12.75
N THR A 495 -21.19 9.80 -11.93
CA THR A 495 -20.69 10.26 -10.63
C THR A 495 -20.83 9.20 -9.53
N TYR A 496 -21.96 8.50 -9.46
CA TYR A 496 -22.29 7.59 -8.34
C TYR A 496 -22.32 6.11 -8.72
N GLY A 497 -21.93 5.78 -9.95
CA GLY A 497 -21.85 4.42 -10.45
C GLY A 497 -23.16 3.86 -11.04
N PRO A 498 -23.07 2.67 -11.67
CA PRO A 498 -24.22 1.99 -12.25
C PRO A 498 -25.23 1.61 -11.16
N ARG A 499 -26.52 1.72 -11.50
CA ARG A 499 -27.60 1.33 -10.58
C ARG A 499 -27.43 -0.12 -10.15
N PRO A 500 -27.73 -0.45 -8.88
CA PRO A 500 -27.68 -1.83 -8.40
C PRO A 500 -28.67 -2.77 -9.11
N TYR A 501 -29.66 -2.24 -9.85
CA TYR A 501 -30.68 -3.05 -10.53
C TYR A 501 -30.98 -2.53 -11.94
N GLY A 502 -30.32 -3.12 -12.95
CA GLY A 502 -30.72 -3.20 -14.38
C GLY A 502 -30.95 -1.90 -15.18
N PRO A 503 -30.91 -1.96 -16.53
CA PRO A 503 -31.35 -0.84 -17.37
C PRO A 503 -32.87 -0.65 -17.27
N LEU A 504 -33.32 0.61 -17.29
CA LEU A 504 -34.74 0.96 -17.30
C LEU A 504 -35.45 0.47 -18.57
N PRO A 505 -36.79 0.25 -18.53
CA PRO A 505 -37.59 0.14 -19.74
C PRO A 505 -37.36 1.36 -20.64
N ARG A 506 -37.21 1.14 -21.95
CA ARG A 506 -37.27 2.23 -22.94
C ARG A 506 -38.71 2.73 -22.97
N TRP A 507 -38.91 3.98 -22.56
CA TRP A 507 -40.17 4.67 -22.72
C TRP A 507 -40.10 5.46 -24.03
N GLU A 508 -41.07 5.24 -24.92
CA GLU A 508 -41.21 5.96 -26.19
C GLU A 508 -41.68 7.40 -25.93
N ASP A 509 -41.25 8.28 -26.81
CA ASP A 509 -41.23 9.74 -26.68
C ASP A 509 -42.61 10.39 -26.51
N GLU A 510 -42.79 11.18 -25.45
CA GLU A 510 -43.77 12.27 -25.44
C GLU A 510 -43.18 13.46 -26.20
N ARG A 511 -43.71 13.73 -27.40
CA ARG A 511 -43.43 14.95 -28.16
C ARG A 511 -43.87 16.18 -27.34
N PRO A 512 -43.06 17.25 -27.27
CA PRO A 512 -43.51 18.50 -26.67
C PRO A 512 -44.63 19.11 -27.53
N PRO A 513 -45.64 19.79 -26.92
CA PRO A 513 -46.65 20.52 -27.67
C PRO A 513 -45.99 21.69 -28.40
N GLY A 514 -46.41 21.91 -29.65
CA GLY A 514 -45.77 22.78 -30.62
C GLY A 514 -45.51 24.20 -30.13
N GLY A 515 -44.25 24.60 -30.19
CA GLY A 515 -43.83 26.01 -30.19
C GLY A 515 -43.73 26.49 -31.63
N THR A 516 -44.61 27.41 -32.01
CA THR A 516 -44.60 28.14 -33.27
C THR A 516 -43.29 28.93 -33.43
N THR A 517 -42.65 28.75 -34.58
CA THR A 517 -41.47 29.50 -35.01
C THR A 517 -41.86 30.93 -35.40
N GLY A 518 -41.66 31.86 -34.48
CA GLY A 518 -41.64 33.30 -34.74
C GLY A 518 -40.32 33.68 -35.40
N ARG A 519 -40.38 33.84 -36.72
CA ARG A 519 -39.37 34.46 -37.59
C ARG A 519 -39.28 35.93 -37.20
N ASP A 520 -38.11 36.41 -36.79
CA ASP A 520 -37.85 37.85 -36.83
C ASP A 520 -36.45 38.20 -37.33
N ARG A 521 -36.46 39.16 -38.25
CA ARG A 521 -35.41 39.50 -39.20
C ARG A 521 -35.21 41.00 -39.10
N ARG A 522 -34.12 41.46 -38.48
CA ARG A 522 -33.53 42.81 -38.62
C ARG A 522 -32.02 42.66 -38.39
N GLN A 523 -31.15 42.74 -39.39
CA GLN A 523 -30.64 43.92 -40.09
C GLN A 523 -30.19 45.09 -39.20
N ALA A 524 -28.85 45.25 -39.17
CA ALA A 524 -28.06 46.47 -39.35
C ALA A 524 -27.32 47.10 -38.15
N SER A 525 -26.09 47.55 -38.48
CA SER A 525 -25.16 48.50 -37.84
C SER A 525 -24.40 48.08 -36.57
N SER A 526 -23.18 47.57 -36.72
CA SER A 526 -21.91 48.34 -36.74
C SER A 526 -20.74 47.40 -37.03
#